data_AF-A0A926MC09-F1
#
_entry.id   AF-A0A926MC09-F1
#
_cell.length_a   1.000
_cell.length_b   1.000
_cell.length_c   1.000
_cell.angle_alpha   90.00
_cell.angle_beta   90.00
_cell.angle_gamma   90.00
#
_symmetry.space_group_name_H-M   'P 1'
#
loop_
_entity.id
_entity.type
_entity.pdbx_description
1 polymer ?
#
loop_
_entity_poly.entity_id
_entity_poly.type
_entity_poly.pdbx_seq_one_letter_code
_entity_poly.pdbx_strand_id
1 'polypeptide(L)' 'MQKFTTFLGSLLAIAFLVGLATTLTRSPMIGFFDVLPVYILMAIAIFMMVYEAFFDKK' A
#
# COMPACT_ATOMS: atom_id res chain seq x y z
N MET A 1 -20.32 -7.34 1.65
CA MET A 1 -19.86 -6.74 0.38
C MET A 1 -19.68 -7.87 -0.62
N GLN A 2 -19.97 -7.67 -1.92
CA GLN A 2 -19.66 -8.72 -2.90
C GLN A 2 -18.14 -8.93 -2.90
N LYS A 3 -17.69 -10.19 -2.85
CA LYS A 3 -16.24 -10.53 -2.84
C LYS A 3 -15.48 -9.85 -3.99
N PHE A 4 -16.18 -9.66 -5.11
CA PHE A 4 -15.68 -8.92 -6.27
C PHE A 4 -15.42 -7.43 -5.99
N THR A 5 -16.32 -6.74 -5.27
CA THR A 5 -16.16 -5.33 -4.89
C THR A 5 -14.97 -5.13 -3.95
N THR A 6 -14.79 -6.01 -2.96
CA THR A 6 -13.63 -5.97 -2.05
C THR A 6 -12.33 -6.25 -2.79
N PHE A 7 -12.33 -7.21 -3.72
CA PHE A 7 -11.17 -7.49 -4.56
C PHE A 7 -10.81 -6.30 -5.46
N LEU A 8 -11.78 -5.71 -6.15
CA LEU A 8 -11.53 -4.57 -7.04
C LEU A 8 -11.09 -3.32 -6.25
N GLY A 9 -11.70 -3.06 -5.09
CA GLY A 9 -11.34 -1.95 -4.22
C GLY A 9 -9.93 -2.08 -3.63
N SER A 10 -9.58 -3.28 -3.13
CA SER A 10 -8.24 -3.55 -2.61
C SER A 10 -7.16 -3.47 -3.69
N LEU A 11 -7.43 -3.97 -4.91
CA LEU A 11 -6.52 -3.84 -6.05
C LEU A 11 -6.23 -2.36 -6.39
N LEU A 12 -7.27 -1.53 -6.47
CA LEU A 12 -7.13 -0.11 -6.80
C LEU A 12 -6.38 0.65 -5.69
N ALA A 13 -6.65 0.32 -4.42
CA ALA A 13 -5.94 0.90 -3.28
C ALA A 13 -4.45 0.53 -3.28
N ILE A 14 -4.10 -0.74 -3.55
CA ILE A 14 -2.69 -1.17 -3.66
C ILE A 14 -1.99 -0.41 -4.80
N ALA A 15 -2.62 -0.31 -5.97
CA ALA A 15 -2.06 0.42 -7.11
C ALA A 15 -1.79 1.89 -6.77
N PHE A 16 -2.70 2.54 -6.06
CA PHE A 16 -2.54 3.91 -5.59
C PHE A 16 -1.38 4.05 -4.60
N LEU A 17 -1.32 3.19 -3.58
CA LEU A 17 -0.27 3.23 -2.54
C LEU A 17 1.13 2.98 -3.10
N VAL A 18 1.26 2.08 -4.08
CA VAL A 18 2.52 1.86 -4.81
C VAL A 18 2.90 3.08 -5.66
N GLY A 19 1.92 3.71 -6.31
CA GLY A 19 2.11 4.99 -7.01
C GLY A 19 2.59 6.13 -6.10
N LEU A 20 2.03 6.23 -4.89
CA LEU A 20 2.51 7.19 -3.88
C LEU A 20 3.94 6.87 -3.44
N ALA A 21 4.26 5.61 -3.13
CA ALA A 21 5.61 5.23 -2.73
C ALA A 21 6.66 5.58 -3.79
N THR A 22 6.35 5.34 -5.07
CA THR A 22 7.26 5.63 -6.19
C THR A 22 7.44 7.13 -6.43
N THR A 23 6.39 7.95 -6.29
CA THR A 23 6.51 9.41 -6.43
C THR A 23 7.28 10.03 -5.27
N LEU A 24 7.08 9.57 -4.04
CA LEU A 24 7.85 10.00 -2.87
C LEU A 24 9.33 9.65 -3.04
N THR A 25 9.64 8.46 -3.55
CA THR A 25 11.02 8.01 -3.82
C THR A 25 11.74 8.84 -4.89
N ARG A 26 11.00 9.39 -5.87
CA ARG A 26 11.55 10.27 -6.91
C ARG A 26 11.66 11.74 -6.48
N SER A 27 11.26 12.07 -5.26
CA SER A 27 11.38 13.42 -4.71
C SER A 27 12.86 13.79 -4.53
N PRO A 28 13.33 14.93 -5.05
CA PRO A 28 14.71 15.40 -4.84
C PRO A 28 15.05 15.71 -3.37
N MET A 29 14.06 15.68 -2.47
CA MET A 29 14.22 15.87 -1.03
C MET A 29 14.56 14.57 -0.27
N ILE A 30 14.43 13.39 -0.91
CA ILE A 30 14.57 12.08 -0.26
C ILE A 30 15.84 11.39 -0.73
N GLY A 31 16.79 11.15 0.19
CA GLY A 31 18.01 10.38 -0.06
C GLY A 31 17.75 8.86 -0.10
N PHE A 32 18.74 8.08 -0.54
CA PHE A 32 18.63 6.61 -0.62
C PHE A 32 18.33 5.94 0.74
N PHE A 33 18.87 6.48 1.83
CA PHE A 33 18.56 6.00 3.19
C PHE A 33 17.16 6.41 3.67
N ASP A 34 16.61 7.51 3.16
CA ASP A 34 15.29 8.01 3.53
C ASP A 34 14.17 7.24 2.83
N VAL A 35 14.48 6.51 1.75
CA VAL A 35 13.51 5.71 1.01
C VAL A 35 13.18 4.36 1.67
N LEU A 36 14.16 3.78 2.37
CA LEU A 36 14.02 2.49 3.07
C LEU A 36 12.84 2.48 4.05
N PRO A 37 12.72 3.45 4.99
CA PRO A 37 11.59 3.48 5.92
C PRO A 37 10.25 3.68 5.19
N VAL A 38 10.22 4.44 4.09
CA VAL A 38 9.01 4.62 3.29
C VAL A 38 8.53 3.30 2.69
N TYR A 39 9.42 2.50 2.10
CA TYR A 39 9.04 1.18 1.57
C TYR A 39 8.58 0.21 2.64
N ILE A 40 9.22 0.22 3.82
CA ILE A 40 8.83 -0.65 4.95
C ILE A 40 7.44 -0.28 5.46
N LEU A 41 7.20 1.00 5.74
CA LEU A 41 5.89 1.47 6.20
C LEU A 41 4.81 1.19 5.15
N MET A 42 5.14 1.35 3.86
CA MET A 42 4.18 1.07 2.81
C MET A 42 3.86 -0.41 2.66
N ALA A 43 4.84 -1.29 2.77
CA ALA A 43 4.62 -2.73 2.75
C ALA A 43 3.74 -3.18 3.93
N ILE A 44 3.97 -2.64 5.13
CA ILE A 44 3.17 -2.94 6.32
C ILE A 44 1.72 -2.45 6.14
N ALA A 45 1.52 -1.24 5.63
CA ALA A 45 0.17 -0.69 5.42
C ALA A 45 -0.63 -1.51 4.40
N ILE A 46 0.01 -1.93 3.29
CA ILE A 46 -0.63 -2.81 2.31
C ILE A 46 -0.96 -4.17 2.94
N PHE A 47 -0.06 -4.72 3.75
CA PHE A 47 -0.29 -6.00 4.43
C PHE A 47 -1.47 -5.93 5.40
N MET A 48 -1.55 -4.89 6.23
CA MET A 48 -2.68 -4.68 7.15
C MET A 48 -4.00 -4.50 6.39
N MET A 49 -4.01 -3.73 5.30
CA MET A 49 -5.20 -3.55 4.47
C MET A 49 -5.68 -4.87 3.83
N VAL A 50 -4.76 -5.69 3.31
CA VAL A 50 -5.09 -7.01 2.74
C VAL A 50 -5.55 -7.97 3.83
N TYR A 51 -4.92 -7.94 5.01
CA TYR A 51 -5.34 -8.72 6.16
C TYR A 51 -6.78 -8.38 6.57
N GLU A 52 -7.10 -7.11 6.74
CA GLU A 52 -8.45 -6.66 7.06
C GLU A 52 -9.47 -6.97 5.96
N ALA A 53 -9.10 -6.79 4.69
CA ALA A 53 -10.03 -6.99 3.57
C ALA A 53 -10.37 -8.47 3.30
N PHE A 54 -9.48 -9.41 3.64
CA PHE A 54 -9.63 -10.83 3.27
C PHE A 54 -9.59 -11.81 4.44
N PHE A 55 -8.83 -11.51 5.50
CA PHE A 55 -8.55 -12.44 6.61
C PHE A 55 -9.23 -12.06 7.91
N ASP A 56 -9.56 -10.77 8.12
CA ASP A 56 -10.38 -10.35 9.25
C ASP A 56 -11.83 -10.78 9.01
N LYS A 57 -12.14 -11.98 9.52
CA LYS A 57 -13.52 -12.50 9.61
C LYS A 57 -14.16 -11.94 10.86
N LYS A 58 -14.76 -10.76 10.74
CA LYS A 58 -15.88 -10.39 11.58
C LYS A 58 -17.19 -10.95 11.03
#